data_AF-A0A2A8SG93-F1
#
_entry.id   AF-A0A2A8SG93-F1
#
_cell.length_a   1.000
_cell.length_b   1.000
_cell.length_c   1.000
_cell.angle_alpha   90.00
_cell.angle_beta   90.00
_cell.angle_gamma   90.00
#
_symmetry.space_group_name_H-M   'P 1'
#
loop_
_entity.id
_entity.type
_entity.pdbx_description
1 polymer ?
#
loop_
_entity_poly.entity_id
_entity_poly.type
_entity_poly.pdbx_seq_one_letter_code
_entity_poly.pdbx_strand_id
1 'polypeptide(L)'
;MMEMQMKKSIQTVGTILFLVIIFVIVLDWKTATGNEIKKSTTKIDNNTVSNGIDGYILLQGDTVFFIYEKNIKTDNDRKNLEERLKWSIPADSILQFNNPSIKKELQTGDKVRIECSEILESYPAKIRVTKLEKIQG
;
A
#
# COMPACT_ATOMS: atom_id res chain seq x y z
N MET A 1 -29.22 35.78 -47.65
CA MET A 1 -28.47 34.51 -47.59
C MET A 1 -27.11 34.63 -46.91
N MET A 2 -26.41 35.77 -47.05
CA MET A 2 -25.08 36.03 -46.45
C MET A 2 -25.09 36.20 -44.90
N GLU A 3 -26.07 36.88 -44.32
CA GLU A 3 -26.14 37.09 -42.85
C GLU A 3 -26.30 35.79 -42.04
N MET A 4 -27.01 34.81 -42.61
CA MET A 4 -27.28 33.53 -41.94
C MET A 4 -26.05 32.62 -41.87
N GLN A 5 -25.08 32.80 -42.78
CA GLN A 5 -23.78 32.11 -42.76
C GLN A 5 -22.87 32.68 -41.66
N MET A 6 -22.83 34.00 -41.47
CA MET A 6 -21.98 34.65 -40.46
C MET A 6 -22.40 34.31 -39.03
N LYS A 7 -23.71 34.25 -38.75
CA LYS A 7 -24.22 33.86 -37.41
C LYS A 7 -23.83 32.43 -37.02
N LYS A 8 -23.82 31.49 -37.98
CA LYS A 8 -23.40 30.10 -37.76
C LYS A 8 -21.89 29.96 -37.50
N SER A 9 -21.06 30.74 -38.20
CA SER A 9 -19.62 30.78 -37.92
C SER A 9 -19.32 31.34 -36.53
N ILE A 10 -19.98 32.42 -36.13
CA ILE A 10 -19.82 33.02 -34.79
C ILE A 10 -20.26 32.07 -33.69
N GLN A 11 -21.36 31.35 -33.88
CA GLN A 11 -21.84 30.34 -32.93
C GLN A 11 -20.85 29.17 -32.81
N THR A 12 -20.31 28.68 -33.94
CA THR A 12 -19.31 27.61 -33.97
C THR A 12 -18.01 28.01 -33.25
N VAL A 13 -17.51 29.23 -33.48
CA VAL A 13 -16.31 29.74 -32.80
C VAL A 13 -16.53 29.85 -31.28
N GLY A 14 -17.72 30.32 -30.87
CA GLY A 14 -18.08 30.39 -29.45
C GLY A 14 -18.13 29.01 -28.77
N THR A 15 -18.72 28.01 -29.44
CA THR A 15 -18.78 26.64 -28.92
C THR A 15 -17.39 26.01 -28.79
N ILE A 16 -16.50 26.23 -29.76
CA ILE A 16 -15.12 25.74 -29.70
C ILE A 16 -14.38 26.35 -28.51
N LEU A 17 -14.50 27.67 -28.31
CA LEU A 17 -13.84 28.36 -27.19
C LEU A 17 -14.31 27.83 -25.83
N PHE A 18 -15.62 27.57 -25.69
CA PHE A 18 -16.19 26.99 -24.47
C PHE A 18 -15.68 25.57 -24.19
N LEU A 19 -15.55 24.73 -25.22
CA LEU A 19 -15.00 23.38 -25.07
C LEU A 19 -13.52 23.38 -24.66
N VAL A 20 -12.73 24.34 -25.15
CA VAL A 20 -11.32 24.49 -24.76
C VAL A 20 -11.21 24.85 -23.27
N ILE A 21 -12.06 25.73 -22.76
CA ILE A 21 -12.07 26.11 -21.33
C ILE A 21 -12.42 24.92 -20.45
N ILE A 22 -13.44 24.14 -20.81
CA ILE A 22 -13.81 22.92 -20.07
C ILE A 22 -12.65 21.92 -20.07
N PHE A 23 -11.97 21.76 -21.20
CA PHE A 23 -10.85 20.83 -21.33
C PHE A 23 -9.69 21.19 -20.38
N VAL A 24 -9.37 22.49 -20.24
CA VAL A 24 -8.34 22.96 -19.30
C VAL A 24 -8.72 22.65 -17.85
N ILE A 25 -9.99 22.88 -17.46
CA ILE A 25 -10.48 22.57 -16.11
C ILE A 25 -10.39 21.07 -15.80
N VAL A 26 -10.70 20.21 -16.78
CA VAL A 26 -10.57 18.75 -16.64
C VAL A 26 -9.11 18.32 -16.52
N LEU A 27 -8.19 18.97 -17.24
CA LEU A 27 -6.75 18.72 -17.10
C LEU A 27 -6.23 19.11 -15.72
N ASP A 28 -6.66 20.25 -15.18
CA ASP A 28 -6.28 20.71 -13.83
C ASP A 28 -6.82 19.79 -12.73
N TRP A 29 -8.05 19.27 -12.87
CA TRP A 29 -8.58 18.27 -11.93
C TRP A 29 -7.85 16.92 -11.99
N LYS A 30 -7.42 16.49 -13.19
CA LYS A 30 -6.68 15.24 -13.36
C LYS A 30 -5.30 15.28 -12.68
N THR A 31 -4.63 16.44 -12.67
CA THR A 31 -3.34 16.60 -11.97
C THR A 31 -3.51 16.70 -10.46
N ALA A 32 -4.60 17.33 -9.98
CA ALA A 32 -4.91 17.50 -8.56
C ALA A 32 -5.49 16.25 -7.87
N THR A 33 -5.88 15.20 -8.60
CA THR A 33 -6.36 13.92 -8.02
C THR A 33 -5.26 12.84 -8.00
N GLY A 34 -4.25 12.97 -8.88
CA GLY A 34 -3.14 12.01 -8.97
C GLY A 34 -2.09 12.12 -7.86
N ASN A 35 -2.12 13.19 -7.08
CA ASN A 35 -1.23 13.45 -5.94
C ASN A 35 -1.78 12.87 -4.61
N GLU A 36 -3.10 12.72 -4.45
CA GLU A 36 -3.69 12.11 -3.25
C GLU A 36 -3.58 10.59 -3.24
N ILE A 37 -3.64 9.94 -4.41
CA ILE A 37 -3.42 8.48 -4.53
C ILE A 37 -1.96 8.10 -4.20
N LYS A 38 -1.01 9.03 -4.34
CA LYS A 38 0.38 8.82 -3.91
C LYS A 38 0.57 8.94 -2.40
N LYS A 39 -0.36 9.57 -1.68
CA LYS A 39 -0.19 9.87 -0.25
C LYS A 39 -0.40 8.64 0.65
N SER A 40 -1.23 7.68 0.23
CA SER A 40 -1.51 6.46 1.03
C SER A 40 -0.57 5.30 0.75
N THR A 41 0.43 5.51 -0.12
CA THR A 41 1.36 4.49 -0.58
C THR A 41 2.77 5.05 -0.52
N THR A 42 3.50 4.73 0.55
CA THR A 42 4.93 5.01 0.58
C THR A 42 5.63 3.96 -0.28
N LYS A 43 6.00 4.31 -1.51
CA LYS A 43 6.95 3.53 -2.31
C LYS A 43 8.30 3.64 -1.60
N ILE A 44 8.83 2.53 -1.12
CA ILE A 44 10.11 2.54 -0.43
C ILE A 44 11.20 2.59 -1.49
N ASP A 45 12.05 3.62 -1.42
CA ASP A 45 13.22 3.74 -2.28
C ASP A 45 14.16 2.55 -2.05
N ASN A 46 14.65 1.96 -3.16
CA ASN A 46 15.45 0.74 -3.15
C ASN A 46 16.73 0.81 -2.28
N ASN A 47 17.14 1.99 -1.82
CA ASN A 47 18.30 2.16 -0.94
C ASN A 47 18.00 1.89 0.55
N THR A 48 16.74 2.02 1.00
CA THR A 48 16.34 1.84 2.40
C THR A 48 15.87 0.41 2.67
N VAL A 49 15.57 -0.35 1.60
CA VAL A 49 15.22 -1.79 1.61
C VAL A 49 16.46 -2.70 1.56
N SER A 50 17.70 -2.17 1.53
CA SER A 50 18.87 -3.07 1.52
C SER A 50 19.01 -3.88 2.81
N ASN A 51 18.42 -3.40 3.90
CA ASN A 51 18.36 -4.10 5.18
C ASN A 51 16.90 -4.48 5.41
N GLY A 52 16.52 -5.71 5.06
CA GLY A 52 15.17 -6.22 5.28
C GLY A 52 14.65 -5.99 6.70
N ILE A 53 13.33 -6.06 6.86
CA ILE A 53 12.64 -5.77 8.11
C ILE A 53 12.53 -7.06 8.93
N ASP A 54 13.10 -7.05 10.13
CA ASP A 54 13.04 -8.19 11.05
C ASP A 54 11.79 -8.15 11.92
N GLY A 55 11.22 -9.32 12.17
CA GLY A 55 10.04 -9.47 13.02
C GLY A 55 9.58 -10.91 13.18
N TYR A 56 8.40 -11.05 13.76
CA TYR A 56 7.80 -12.34 14.12
C TYR A 56 6.47 -12.53 13.44
N ILE A 57 6.21 -13.78 13.01
CA ILE A 57 4.97 -14.18 12.38
C ILE A 57 3.93 -14.57 13.43
N LEU A 58 2.69 -14.13 13.23
CA LEU A 58 1.51 -14.74 13.84
C LEU A 58 0.56 -15.22 12.75
N LEU A 59 0.07 -16.45 12.84
CA LEU A 59 -0.90 -17.01 11.91
C LEU A 59 -2.30 -17.07 12.53
N GLN A 60 -3.29 -16.57 11.80
CA GLN A 60 -4.70 -16.72 12.15
C GLN A 60 -5.50 -17.09 10.89
N GLY A 61 -5.86 -18.36 10.78
CA GLY A 61 -6.44 -18.91 9.55
C GLY A 61 -5.52 -18.63 8.37
N ASP A 62 -6.03 -17.90 7.39
CA ASP A 62 -5.26 -17.54 6.20
C ASP A 62 -4.44 -16.24 6.31
N THR A 63 -4.59 -15.50 7.40
CA THR A 63 -3.94 -14.20 7.59
C THR A 63 -2.57 -14.39 8.22
N VAL A 64 -1.56 -13.75 7.62
CA VAL A 64 -0.19 -13.70 8.14
C VAL A 64 0.03 -12.32 8.75
N PHE A 65 0.00 -12.26 10.07
CA PHE A 65 0.31 -11.07 10.84
C PHE A 65 1.81 -10.97 11.10
N PHE A 66 2.32 -9.75 11.20
CA PHE A 66 3.72 -9.45 11.39
C PHE A 66 3.91 -8.41 12.49
N ILE A 67 4.71 -8.78 13.48
CA ILE A 67 5.13 -7.91 14.57
C ILE A 67 6.56 -7.50 14.31
N TYR A 68 6.83 -6.20 14.25
CA TYR A 68 8.20 -5.71 14.10
C TYR A 68 9.05 -6.13 15.30
N GLU A 69 10.30 -6.56 15.09
CA GLU A 69 11.18 -6.99 16.18
C GLU A 69 11.33 -5.90 17.26
N LYS A 70 11.39 -4.62 16.86
CA LYS A 70 11.45 -3.47 17.78
C LYS A 70 10.28 -3.39 18.78
N ASN A 71 9.16 -4.06 18.49
CA ASN A 71 7.96 -4.08 19.32
C ASN A 71 7.91 -5.29 20.27
N ILE A 72 8.92 -6.17 20.23
CA ILE A 72 9.17 -7.24 21.19
C ILE A 72 10.25 -6.74 22.15
N LYS A 73 9.87 -6.38 23.38
CA LYS A 73 10.78 -5.75 24.34
C LYS A 73 11.37 -6.74 25.33
N THR A 74 10.65 -7.83 25.59
CA THR A 74 11.01 -8.82 26.60
C THR A 74 10.93 -10.23 26.04
N ASP A 75 11.68 -11.16 26.64
CA ASP A 75 11.53 -12.59 26.35
C ASP A 75 10.12 -13.10 26.64
N ASN A 76 9.41 -12.46 27.58
CA ASN A 76 8.03 -12.80 27.88
C ASN A 76 7.08 -12.43 26.72
N ASP A 77 7.30 -11.29 26.06
CA ASP A 77 6.54 -10.91 24.85
C ASP A 77 6.71 -11.95 23.75
N ARG A 78 7.92 -12.49 23.60
CA ARG A 78 8.23 -13.56 22.63
C ARG A 78 7.57 -14.89 23.00
N LYS A 79 7.57 -15.26 24.28
CA LYS A 79 6.92 -16.50 24.75
C LYS A 79 5.41 -16.46 24.64
N ASN A 80 4.81 -15.26 24.74
CA ASN A 80 3.37 -15.08 24.74
C ASN A 80 2.83 -14.55 23.39
N LEU A 81 3.54 -14.79 22.30
CA LEU A 81 3.11 -14.39 20.95
C LEU A 81 1.72 -14.94 20.58
N GLU A 82 1.42 -16.18 20.97
CA GLU A 82 0.11 -16.78 20.73
C GLU A 82 -1.03 -16.08 21.50
N GLU A 83 -0.74 -15.50 22.67
CA GLU A 83 -1.76 -14.77 23.43
C GLU A 83 -2.22 -13.51 22.70
N ARG A 84 -1.35 -12.90 21.88
CA ARG A 84 -1.70 -11.73 21.08
C ARG A 84 -2.78 -12.03 20.03
N LEU A 85 -2.93 -13.29 19.59
CA LEU A 85 -3.99 -13.69 18.66
C LEU A 85 -5.40 -13.51 19.25
N LYS A 86 -5.53 -13.37 20.57
CA LYS A 86 -6.80 -13.10 21.26
C LYS A 86 -7.19 -11.61 21.21
N TRP A 87 -6.27 -10.73 20.82
CA TRP A 87 -6.53 -9.30 20.77
C TRP A 87 -7.31 -8.92 19.51
N SER A 88 -8.02 -7.79 19.58
CA SER A 88 -8.73 -7.23 18.43
C SER A 88 -7.77 -6.92 17.26
N ILE A 89 -6.56 -6.47 17.58
CA ILE A 89 -5.49 -6.18 16.62
C ILE A 89 -4.23 -6.92 17.11
N PRO A 90 -3.92 -8.10 16.56
CA PRO A 90 -2.88 -8.98 17.11
C PRO A 90 -1.45 -8.52 16.77
N ALA A 91 -1.29 -7.66 15.76
CA ALA A 91 0.03 -7.23 15.28
C ALA A 91 0.02 -5.85 14.61
N ASP A 92 1.21 -5.35 14.30
CA ASP A 92 1.41 -4.05 13.66
C ASP A 92 1.03 -4.06 12.18
N SER A 93 1.16 -5.22 11.53
CA SER A 93 1.01 -5.33 10.08
C SER A 93 0.49 -6.69 9.64
N ILE A 94 -0.07 -6.72 8.43
CA ILE A 94 -0.50 -7.92 7.70
C ILE A 94 0.38 -8.05 6.46
N LEU A 95 0.97 -9.22 6.27
CA LEU A 95 1.78 -9.53 5.10
C LEU A 95 0.91 -10.01 3.94
N GLN A 96 1.15 -9.44 2.77
CA GLN A 96 0.55 -9.85 1.51
C GLN A 96 1.63 -10.43 0.61
N PHE A 97 1.40 -11.65 0.14
CA PHE A 97 2.32 -12.38 -0.72
C PHE A 97 1.74 -12.48 -2.12
N ASN A 98 2.54 -12.12 -3.13
CA ASN A 98 2.18 -12.43 -4.52
C ASN A 98 2.31 -13.93 -4.82
N ASN A 99 3.21 -14.62 -4.11
CA ASN A 99 3.43 -16.06 -4.23
C ASN A 99 2.88 -16.79 -2.98
N PRO A 100 1.76 -17.53 -3.09
CA PRO A 100 1.13 -18.21 -1.95
C PRO A 100 1.99 -19.34 -1.37
N SER A 101 3.00 -19.85 -2.10
CA SER A 101 3.90 -20.88 -1.60
C SER A 101 4.73 -20.40 -0.40
N ILE A 102 5.07 -19.12 -0.33
CA ILE A 102 5.86 -18.53 0.77
C ILE A 102 5.14 -18.69 2.12
N LYS A 103 3.80 -18.60 2.11
CA LYS A 103 2.98 -18.74 3.32
C LYS A 103 2.96 -20.17 3.87
N LYS A 104 3.10 -21.20 3.02
CA LYS A 104 2.90 -22.61 3.41
C LYS A 104 3.92 -23.11 4.44
N GLU A 105 5.07 -22.46 4.52
CA GLU A 105 6.15 -22.87 5.41
C GLU A 105 6.18 -22.09 6.73
N LEU A 106 5.33 -21.09 6.90
CA LEU A 106 5.33 -20.23 8.10
C LEU A 106 4.57 -20.87 9.26
N GLN A 107 4.99 -20.52 10.47
CA GLN A 107 4.35 -20.86 11.74
C GLN A 107 4.32 -19.64 12.65
N THR A 108 3.33 -19.59 13.56
CA THR A 108 3.31 -18.59 14.62
C THR A 108 4.59 -18.71 15.46
N GLY A 109 5.25 -17.58 15.70
CA GLY A 109 6.52 -17.53 16.44
C GLY A 109 7.78 -17.56 15.56
N ASP A 110 7.66 -17.87 14.27
CA ASP A 110 8.81 -17.78 13.35
C ASP A 110 9.39 -16.37 13.35
N LYS A 111 10.70 -16.27 13.58
CA LYS A 111 11.47 -15.05 13.33
C LYS A 111 11.83 -14.98 11.85
N VAL A 112 11.55 -13.86 11.20
CA VAL A 112 11.76 -13.68 9.77
C VAL A 112 12.34 -12.31 9.45
N ARG A 113 13.04 -12.22 8.32
CA ARG A 113 13.41 -10.99 7.62
C ARG A 113 12.55 -10.86 6.38
N ILE A 114 11.89 -9.72 6.19
CA ILE A 114 11.11 -9.45 4.98
C ILE A 114 11.73 -8.33 4.16
N GLU A 115 11.73 -8.50 2.85
CA GLU A 115 11.87 -7.41 1.89
C GLU A 115 10.48 -7.10 1.35
N CYS A 116 10.19 -5.82 1.13
CA CYS A 116 8.89 -5.38 0.65
C CYS A 116 9.02 -4.33 -0.44
N SER A 117 8.06 -4.29 -1.34
CA SER A 117 7.97 -3.27 -2.40
C SER A 117 7.10 -2.09 -1.98
N GLU A 118 6.23 -2.28 -0.99
CA GLU A 118 5.20 -1.31 -0.65
C GLU A 118 4.65 -1.55 0.76
N ILE A 119 4.43 -0.45 1.49
CA ILE A 119 3.66 -0.42 2.74
C ILE A 119 2.46 0.50 2.51
N LEU A 120 1.26 -0.05 2.71
CA LEU A 120 0.00 0.67 2.59
C LEU A 120 -0.44 1.18 3.97
N GLU A 121 -0.69 2.47 4.06
CA GLU A 121 -1.08 3.14 5.30
C GLU A 121 -2.47 2.67 5.76
N SER A 122 -2.49 1.88 6.84
CA SER A 122 -3.69 1.33 7.50
C SER A 122 -3.32 0.85 8.91
N TYR A 123 -4.30 0.48 9.74
CA TYR A 123 -4.05 -0.15 11.03
C TYR A 123 -4.91 -1.41 11.23
N PRO A 124 -4.30 -2.63 11.26
CA PRO A 124 -2.88 -2.90 11.02
C PRO A 124 -2.45 -2.53 9.59
N ALA A 125 -1.17 -2.16 9.40
CA ALA A 125 -0.66 -1.78 8.09
C ALA A 125 -0.61 -2.99 7.15
N LYS A 126 -0.63 -2.77 5.84
CA LYS A 126 -0.53 -3.87 4.85
C LYS A 126 0.80 -3.77 4.12
N ILE A 127 1.57 -4.85 4.13
CA ILE A 127 2.91 -4.90 3.54
C ILE A 127 2.91 -5.87 2.37
N ARG A 128 3.32 -5.41 1.18
CA ARG A 128 3.53 -6.29 0.02
C ARG A 128 4.94 -6.86 0.06
N VAL A 129 5.04 -8.14 0.41
CA VAL A 129 6.31 -8.84 0.60
C VAL A 129 6.83 -9.33 -0.75
N THR A 130 8.07 -8.99 -1.06
CA THR A 130 8.80 -9.47 -2.25
C THR A 130 9.64 -10.70 -1.93
N LYS A 131 10.22 -10.74 -0.73
CA LYS A 131 11.05 -11.84 -0.25
C LYS A 131 10.88 -11.99 1.25
N LEU A 132 10.90 -13.23 1.73
CA LEU A 132 10.88 -13.56 3.15
C LEU A 132 11.93 -14.64 3.41
N GLU A 133 12.75 -14.41 4.42
CA GLU A 133 13.74 -15.37 4.91
C GLU A 133 13.44 -15.69 6.37
N LYS A 134 13.36 -16.98 6.72
CA LYS A 134 13.34 -17.37 8.13
C LYS A 134 14.73 -17.15 8.72
N ILE A 135 14.79 -16.42 9.83
CA ILE A 135 16.02 -16.23 10.59
C ILE A 135 16.02 -17.34 11.63
N GLN A 136 17.06 -18.16 11.65
CA GLN A 136 17.19 -19.22 12.65
C GLN A 136 17.19 -18.59 14.05
N GLY A 137 16.21 -18.98 14.86
CA GLY A 137 16.01 -18.51 16.23
C GLY A 137 16.88 -19.23 17.24
#